data_AF-A0A496PNH6-F1
#
_entry.id   AF-A0A496PNH6-F1
#
_cell.length_a   1.000
_cell.length_b   1.000
_cell.length_c   1.000
_cell.angle_alpha   90.00
_cell.angle_beta   90.00
_cell.angle_gamma   90.00
#
_symmetry.space_group_name_H-M   'P 1'
#
loop_
_entity.id
_entity.type
_entity.pdbx_description
1 polymer ?
#
loop_
_entity_poly.entity_id
_entity_poly.type
_entity_poly.pdbx_seq_one_letter_code
_entity_poly.pdbx_strand_id
1 'polypeptide(L)' 'MKLAQLKLENFRQYHGRQRLDFARDNQKNVTVIHGINGAGKTSLFLAINWCLYGKSVDNVKVIDNVGELMS' A
#
# COMPACT_ATOMS: atom_id res chain seq x y z
N MET A 1 -8.31 4.81 -14.00
CA MET A 1 -8.73 3.71 -13.10
C MET A 1 -8.88 4.25 -11.68
N LYS A 2 -9.94 3.90 -10.93
CA LYS A 2 -10.09 4.23 -9.50
C LYS A 2 -10.18 2.93 -8.69
N LEU A 3 -9.36 2.77 -7.65
CA LEU A 3 -9.43 1.61 -6.76
C LEU A 3 -10.69 1.71 -5.89
N ALA A 4 -11.43 0.60 -5.75
CA ALA A 4 -12.62 0.54 -4.91
C ALA A 4 -12.31 -0.03 -3.53
N GLN A 5 -11.56 -1.13 -3.50
CA GLN A 5 -11.30 -1.91 -2.31
C GLN A 5 -10.04 -2.75 -2.48
N LEU A 6 -9.35 -3.02 -1.36
CA LEU A 6 -8.34 -4.05 -1.22
C LEU A 6 -8.81 -5.07 -0.18
N LYS A 7 -8.68 -6.37 -0.49
CA LYS A 7 -8.85 -7.46 0.47
C LYS A 7 -7.56 -8.26 0.53
N LEU A 8 -7.09 -8.56 1.74
CA LEU A 8 -5.89 -9.34 2.00
C LEU A 8 -6.23 -10.49 2.93
N GLU A 9 -5.58 -11.64 2.76
CA GLU A 9 -5.66 -12.77 3.69
C GLU A 9 -4.25 -13.30 3.95
N ASN A 10 -3.80 -13.21 5.20
CA ASN A 10 -2.47 -13.67 5.63
C ASN A 10 -1.31 -13.11 4.79
N PHE A 11 -1.35 -11.81 4.48
CA PHE A 11 -0.34 -11.14 3.66
C PHE A 11 0.68 -10.40 4.54
N ARG A 12 1.89 -10.95 4.69
CA ARG A 12 2.93 -10.41 5.60
C ARG A 12 2.35 -10.24 7.01
N GLN A 13 2.44 -9.03 7.58
CA GLN A 13 1.92 -8.71 8.92
C GLN A 13 0.39 -8.55 8.99
N TYR A 14 -0.31 -8.56 7.85
CA TYR A 14 -1.77 -8.54 7.81
C TYR A 14 -2.32 -9.96 8.04
N HIS A 15 -2.45 -10.34 9.32
CA HIS A 15 -2.97 -11.64 9.74
C HIS A 15 -4.49 -11.74 9.52
N GLY A 16 -4.96 -12.91 9.07
CA GLY A 16 -6.37 -13.15 8.77
C GLY A 16 -6.89 -12.29 7.63
N ARG A 17 -8.22 -12.14 7.55
CA ARG A 17 -8.88 -11.36 6.50
C ARG A 17 -8.92 -9.89 6.86
N GLN A 18 -8.28 -9.09 6.02
CA GLN A 18 -8.22 -7.64 6.13
C GLN A 18 -8.93 -6.99 4.93
N ARG A 19 -9.56 -5.85 5.16
CA ARG A 19 -10.31 -5.09 4.13
C ARG A 19 -10.02 -3.60 4.29
N LEU A 20 -9.74 -2.94 3.17
CA LEU A 20 -9.60 -1.49 3.06
C LEU A 20 -10.49 -0.99 1.92
N ASP A 21 -11.39 -0.05 2.21
CA ASP A 21 -12.20 0.64 1.20
C ASP A 21 -11.54 1.99 0.86
N PHE A 22 -11.34 2.26 -0.43
CA PHE A 22 -10.70 3.50 -0.88
C PHE A 22 -11.72 4.63 -1.03
N ALA A 23 -11.24 5.85 -0.79
CA ALA A 23 -11.97 7.08 -0.97
C ALA A 23 -12.29 7.28 -2.47
N ARG A 24 -13.57 7.46 -2.79
CA ARG A 24 -14.05 7.60 -4.18
C ARG A 24 -15.06 8.74 -4.37
N ASP A 25 -15.37 9.46 -3.30
CA ASP A 25 -16.24 10.63 -3.35
C ASP A 25 -15.61 11.75 -4.20
N ASN A 26 -16.42 12.61 -4.80
CA ASN A 26 -15.92 13.67 -5.68
C ASN A 26 -15.22 14.81 -4.91
N GLN A 27 -15.54 15.00 -3.63
CA GLN A 27 -14.92 16.01 -2.77
C GLN A 27 -13.92 15.40 -1.77
N LYS A 28 -14.14 14.15 -1.34
CA LYS A 28 -13.27 13.38 -0.45
C LYS A 28 -12.70 12.16 -1.18
N ASN A 29 -11.80 12.41 -2.13
CA ASN A 29 -11.19 11.40 -3.02
C ASN A 29 -9.81 10.89 -2.56
N VAL A 30 -9.35 11.26 -1.37
CA VAL A 30 -8.02 10.90 -0.86
C VAL A 30 -8.14 9.93 0.31
N THR A 31 -7.43 8.80 0.24
CA THR A 31 -7.24 7.88 1.36
C THR A 31 -5.85 8.09 1.94
N VAL A 32 -5.77 8.45 3.22
CA VAL A 32 -4.50 8.55 3.96
C VAL A 32 -4.31 7.28 4.77
N ILE A 33 -3.21 6.57 4.51
CA ILE A 33 -2.79 5.42 5.32
C ILE A 33 -1.72 5.91 6.30
N HIS A 34 -2.08 5.97 7.57
CA HIS A 34 -1.20 6.40 8.65
C HIS A 34 -0.90 5.26 9.64
N GLY A 35 0.26 5.30 10.27
CA GLY A 35 0.68 4.33 11.27
C GLY A 35 2.16 4.47 11.60
N ILE A 36 2.59 3.86 12.70
CA ILE A 36 4.00 3.88 13.14
C ILE A 36 4.91 3.07 12.20
N ASN A 37 6.23 3.22 12.36
CA ASN A 37 7.19 2.37 11.67
C ASN A 37 6.99 0.91 12.07
N GLY A 38 7.11 0.00 11.10
CA GLY A 38 6.81 -1.41 11.33
C GLY A 38 5.32 -1.77 11.40
N ALA A 39 4.38 -0.82 11.30
CA ALA A 39 2.93 -1.11 11.29
C ALA A 39 2.38 -1.65 9.94
N GLY A 40 3.23 -1.72 8.91
CA GLY A 40 2.88 -2.37 7.64
C GLY A 40 2.46 -1.50 6.48
N LYS A 41 2.62 -0.18 6.57
CA LYS A 41 2.37 0.76 5.47
C LYS A 41 3.04 0.34 4.15
N THR A 42 4.34 0.03 4.18
CA THR A 42 5.06 -0.49 3.01
C THR A 42 4.48 -1.82 2.53
N SER A 43 4.15 -2.74 3.45
CA SER A 43 3.53 -4.02 3.08
C SER A 43 2.18 -3.83 2.38
N LEU A 44 1.38 -2.84 2.78
CA LEU A 44 0.12 -2.50 2.10
C LEU A 44 0.35 -2.02 0.67
N PHE A 45 1.33 -1.14 0.46
CA PHE A 45 1.72 -0.69 -0.87
C PHE A 45 2.19 -1.86 -1.76
N LEU A 46 2.99 -2.77 -1.21
CA LEU A 46 3.42 -3.97 -1.92
C LEU A 46 2.23 -4.88 -2.27
N ALA A 47 1.26 -5.00 -1.38
CA ALA A 47 0.06 -5.79 -1.63
C ALA A 47 -0.76 -5.22 -2.81
N ILE A 48 -0.94 -3.90 -2.88
CA ILE A 48 -1.62 -3.23 -4.00
C ILE A 48 -0.88 -3.53 -5.32
N ASN A 49 0.45 -3.40 -5.34
CA ASN A 49 1.24 -3.70 -6.53
C ASN A 49 1.13 -5.17 -6.94
N TRP A 50 1.20 -6.09 -5.98
CA TRP A 50 1.07 -7.52 -6.25
C TRP A 50 -0.32 -7.86 -6.82
N CYS A 51 -1.40 -7.31 -6.26
CA CYS A 51 -2.75 -7.51 -6.77
C CYS A 51 -2.95 -6.99 -8.19
N LEU A 52 -2.30 -5.88 -8.57
CA LEU A 52 -2.47 -5.29 -9.90
C LEU A 52 -1.57 -5.91 -10.97
N TYR A 53 -0.37 -6.35 -10.59
CA TYR A 53 0.69 -6.69 -11.55
C TYR A 53 1.25 -8.10 -11.39
N GLY A 54 0.89 -8.83 -10.33
CA GLY A 54 1.32 -10.20 -10.07
C GLY A 54 2.82 -10.38 -9.78
N LYS A 55 3.59 -9.30 -9.60
CA LYS A 55 5.03 -9.36 -9.33
C LYS A 55 5.31 -9.21 -7.85
N SER A 56 5.98 -10.19 -7.24
CA SER A 56 6.63 -10.01 -5.95
C SER A 56 7.76 -9.00 -6.11
N VAL A 57 7.90 -8.18 -5.08
CA VAL A 57 8.79 -7.04 -5.09
C VAL A 57 10.17 -7.50 -4.61
N ASP A 58 10.74 -8.45 -5.34
CA ASP A 58 12.13 -8.89 -5.10
C ASP A 58 13.11 -7.92 -5.81
N ASN A 59 12.59 -7.06 -6.69
CA ASN A 59 13.37 -6.12 -7.52
C ASN A 59 12.84 -4.67 -7.55
N VAL A 60 11.82 -4.30 -6.74
CA VAL A 60 11.56 -2.86 -6.59
C VAL A 60 12.65 -2.35 -5.68
N LYS A 61 13.58 -1.60 -6.25
CA LYS A 61 14.38 -0.66 -5.48
C LYS A 61 13.37 0.20 -4.73
N VAL A 62 13.19 -0.07 -3.43
CA VAL A 62 12.75 0.97 -2.52
C VAL A 62 13.76 2.08 -2.80
N ILE A 63 13.29 3.23 -3.27
CA ILE A 63 14.16 4.39 -3.37
C ILE A 63 14.48 4.71 -1.93
N ASP A 64 15.58 4.15 -1.45
CA ASP A 64 16.17 4.49 -0.18
C ASP A 64 16.58 5.95 -0.34
N ASN A 65 16.02 6.80 0.52
CA ASN A 65 16.31 8.22 0.68
C ASN A 65 15.45 9.20 -0.14
N VAL A 66 14.34 9.62 0.48
CA VAL A 66 13.76 10.96 0.29
C VAL A 66 14.81 12.07 0.53
N GLY A 67 15.90 11.77 1.25
CA GLY A 67 17.01 12.69 1.51
C GLY A 67 17.82 13.13 0.27
N GLU A 68 17.83 12.36 -0.82
CA GLU A 68 18.56 12.75 -2.05
C GLU A 68 17.77 13.72 -2.94
N LEU A 69 16.47 13.91 -2.69
CA LEU A 69 15.63 14.87 -3.41
C LEU A 69 15.69 16.29 -2.83
N MET A 70 16.40 16.46 -1.70
CA MET A 70 16.52 17.73 -0.96
C MET A 70 17.96 18.28 -0.97
N SER A 71 18.85 17.71 -1.79
CA SER A 71 20.21 18.22 -2.06
C SER A 71 20.33 18.72 -3.49
#